data_AF-A0AAX6TBX9-F1
#
_entry.id   AF-A0AAX6TBX9-F1
#
_cell.length_a   1.000
_cell.length_b   1.000
_cell.length_c   1.000
_cell.angle_alpha   90.00
_cell.angle_beta   90.00
_cell.angle_gamma   90.00
#
_symmetry.space_group_name_H-M   'P 1'
#
loop_
_entity.id
_entity.type
_entity.pdbx_description
1 polymer ?
#
loop_
_entity_poly.entity_id
_entity_poly.type
_entity_poly.pdbx_seq_one_letter_code
_entity_poly.pdbx_strand_id
1 'polypeptide(L)'
;MAILAQEKGVNSFKMFMAYKDLFMVRDPELYAAFSQCKEIGAIAQVHAENGDLIAEGAKKMLALGITGPEGHELCRPEAAEVEATFRAIALASAVSCPLYVVHVMSKSAARVIADARRDVRGICCPKRRVLVPAAPGTISTVSGRRIHLVERRFIYHASRVLSRSKGSCTRLGKVVYGEPIAASLGTDGTHYWHEDWCHAAHHVMSPPLRPDPSTPGFLMNLLANDDLSTTATDHCTFNTCQKALGKDDFTKIPNGVNGVEDRMSVIWEKGVHSGKMDENRFVAVTSTNAAKIFNLYPRKGRIAVGADADIVIWDPNATRTISAKTHHQAVNFNIFEGMVCHGVPLVTISRGKVVYEAGALNVTPGHGKFIPRKPFAEYVYKRIQQRDQTCTPTPVERAPYRGEVISLRSREAPEDATAGTGTQAAS
;
A
#
# COMPACT_ATOMS: atom_id res chain seq x y z
N MET A 1 -14.04 -12.23 11.69
CA MET A 1 -14.06 -10.91 11.00
C MET A 1 -15.45 -10.27 11.04
N ALA A 2 -16.52 -10.97 10.63
CA ALA A 2 -17.89 -10.42 10.58
C ALA A 2 -18.35 -9.76 11.90
N ILE A 3 -18.20 -10.44 13.05
CA ILE A 3 -18.57 -9.90 14.38
C ILE A 3 -17.89 -8.55 14.65
N LEU A 4 -16.59 -8.41 14.33
CA LEU A 4 -15.87 -7.16 14.53
C LEU A 4 -16.42 -6.02 13.66
N ALA A 5 -16.79 -6.32 12.41
CA ALA A 5 -17.32 -5.34 11.48
C ALA A 5 -18.76 -4.93 11.79
N GLN A 6 -19.61 -5.89 12.14
CA GLN A 6 -21.03 -5.66 12.35
C GLN A 6 -21.34 -5.14 13.75
N GLU A 7 -20.65 -5.64 14.77
CA GLU A 7 -21.01 -5.37 16.17
C GLU A 7 -19.98 -4.50 16.92
N LYS A 8 -18.71 -4.53 16.52
CA LYS A 8 -17.63 -3.84 17.25
C LYS A 8 -17.12 -2.58 16.55
N GLY A 9 -17.70 -2.19 15.42
CA GLY A 9 -17.37 -0.95 14.72
C GLY A 9 -15.97 -0.94 14.07
N VAL A 10 -15.52 -2.08 13.54
CA VAL A 10 -14.22 -2.24 12.88
C VAL A 10 -14.39 -2.48 11.39
N ASN A 11 -14.00 -1.51 10.55
CA ASN A 11 -14.13 -1.61 9.09
C ASN A 11 -12.79 -1.71 8.35
N SER A 12 -11.72 -2.12 9.04
CA SER A 12 -10.37 -2.22 8.49
C SER A 12 -9.62 -3.40 9.10
N PHE A 13 -9.01 -4.24 8.27
CA PHE A 13 -8.22 -5.41 8.71
C PHE A 13 -6.81 -5.35 8.12
N LYS A 14 -5.78 -5.61 8.93
CA LYS A 14 -4.38 -5.56 8.52
C LYS A 14 -3.82 -6.97 8.34
N MET A 15 -3.17 -7.20 7.21
CA MET A 15 -2.50 -8.45 6.85
C MET A 15 -1.01 -8.17 6.59
N PHE A 16 -0.17 -9.18 6.81
CA PHE A 16 1.28 -9.07 6.66
C PHE A 16 1.78 -10.02 5.57
N MET A 17 2.55 -9.49 4.61
CA MET A 17 3.26 -10.28 3.60
C MET A 17 4.71 -10.57 4.02
N ALA A 18 5.15 -9.94 5.11
CA ALA A 18 6.45 -10.10 5.76
C ALA A 18 6.29 -10.80 7.12
N TYR A 19 7.39 -10.88 7.88
CA TYR A 19 7.46 -11.59 9.17
C TYR A 19 7.12 -13.08 9.02
N LYS A 20 7.93 -13.77 8.21
CA LYS A 20 7.85 -15.21 7.99
C LYS A 20 7.81 -15.95 9.34
N ASP A 21 6.98 -16.98 9.41
CA ASP A 21 6.73 -17.82 10.59
C ASP A 21 6.11 -17.11 11.82
N LEU A 22 5.77 -15.81 11.71
CA LEU A 22 5.15 -15.04 12.79
C LEU A 22 3.77 -14.47 12.40
N PHE A 23 3.72 -13.63 11.36
CA PHE A 23 2.49 -12.98 10.91
C PHE A 23 2.22 -13.15 9.41
N MET A 24 3.21 -13.63 8.65
CA MET A 24 3.12 -13.75 7.21
C MET A 24 1.96 -14.66 6.79
N VAL A 25 1.09 -14.13 5.93
CA VAL A 25 0.04 -14.89 5.25
C VAL A 25 0.42 -15.14 3.78
N ARG A 26 0.11 -16.33 3.28
CA ARG A 26 0.39 -16.75 1.89
C ARG A 26 -0.70 -16.25 0.94
N ASP A 27 -0.42 -16.28 -0.35
CA ASP A 27 -1.34 -15.77 -1.37
C ASP A 27 -2.77 -16.37 -1.33
N PRO A 28 -2.98 -17.68 -1.10
CA PRO A 28 -4.34 -18.22 -0.95
C PRO A 28 -5.08 -17.65 0.27
N GLU A 29 -4.37 -17.44 1.38
CA GLU A 29 -4.91 -16.87 2.62
C GLU A 29 -5.22 -15.37 2.43
N LEU A 30 -4.35 -14.64 1.73
CA LEU A 30 -4.59 -13.25 1.32
C LEU A 30 -5.81 -13.12 0.40
N TYR A 31 -5.94 -14.01 -0.58
CA TYR A 31 -7.09 -14.03 -1.49
C TYR A 31 -8.40 -14.24 -0.71
N ALA A 32 -8.42 -15.22 0.20
CA ALA A 32 -9.57 -15.47 1.07
C ALA A 32 -9.87 -14.27 2.00
N ALA A 33 -8.83 -13.69 2.61
CA ALA A 33 -8.98 -12.52 3.49
C ALA A 33 -9.52 -11.29 2.75
N PHE A 34 -9.05 -11.02 1.53
CA PHE A 34 -9.54 -9.92 0.72
C PHE A 34 -10.99 -10.15 0.25
N SER A 35 -11.34 -11.37 -0.15
CA SER A 35 -12.73 -11.73 -0.45
C SER A 35 -13.63 -11.49 0.75
N GLN A 36 -13.21 -11.93 1.94
CA GLN A 36 -13.97 -11.70 3.17
C GLN A 36 -14.09 -10.21 3.52
N CYS A 37 -13.02 -9.42 3.34
CA CYS A 37 -13.05 -7.96 3.54
C CYS A 37 -14.07 -7.29 2.62
N LYS A 38 -14.13 -7.70 1.34
CA LYS A 38 -15.13 -7.21 0.39
C LYS A 38 -16.55 -7.52 0.86
N GLU A 39 -16.83 -8.77 1.24
CA GLU A 39 -18.16 -9.22 1.68
C GLU A 39 -18.68 -8.44 2.89
N ILE A 40 -17.82 -8.18 3.88
CA ILE A 40 -18.22 -7.47 5.11
C ILE A 40 -18.11 -5.95 4.99
N GLY A 41 -17.72 -5.41 3.82
CA GLY A 41 -17.59 -3.98 3.60
C GLY A 41 -16.40 -3.33 4.33
N ALA A 42 -15.32 -4.07 4.60
CA ALA A 42 -14.12 -3.57 5.24
C ALA A 42 -12.96 -3.33 4.27
N ILE A 43 -12.12 -2.32 4.55
CA ILE A 43 -10.90 -2.09 3.77
C ILE A 43 -9.77 -3.04 4.20
N ALA A 44 -9.12 -3.67 3.22
CA ALA A 44 -7.95 -4.51 3.46
C ALA A 44 -6.68 -3.65 3.53
N GLN A 45 -5.95 -3.73 4.63
CA GLN A 45 -4.64 -3.09 4.83
C GLN A 45 -3.53 -4.13 4.69
N VAL A 46 -2.43 -3.77 4.04
CA VAL A 46 -1.29 -4.68 3.84
C VAL A 46 0.04 -4.04 4.21
N HIS A 47 0.80 -4.74 5.05
CA HIS A 47 2.25 -4.54 5.12
C HIS A 47 2.87 -5.34 3.98
N ALA A 48 3.35 -4.63 2.96
CA ALA A 48 3.72 -5.21 1.67
C ALA A 48 5.25 -5.24 1.48
N GLU A 49 5.91 -6.21 2.10
CA GLU A 49 7.27 -6.64 1.74
C GLU A 49 7.27 -8.16 1.54
N ASN A 50 8.15 -8.68 0.67
CA ASN A 50 8.27 -10.12 0.46
C ASN A 50 9.00 -10.80 1.63
N GLY A 51 8.26 -11.47 2.51
CA GLY A 51 8.80 -12.09 3.73
C GLY A 51 9.84 -13.18 3.49
N ASP A 52 9.73 -13.95 2.40
CA ASP A 52 10.72 -14.98 2.07
C ASP A 52 12.05 -14.34 1.64
N LEU A 53 12.01 -13.30 0.81
CA LEU A 53 13.21 -12.55 0.42
C LEU A 53 13.88 -11.88 1.62
N ILE A 54 13.10 -11.32 2.55
CA ILE A 54 13.63 -10.72 3.78
C ILE A 54 14.32 -11.77 4.65
N ALA A 55 13.70 -12.94 4.84
CA ALA A 55 14.24 -14.00 5.68
C ALA A 55 15.59 -14.51 5.15
N GLU A 56 15.68 -14.76 3.84
CA GLU A 56 16.94 -15.19 3.21
C GLU A 56 17.96 -14.06 3.14
N GLY A 57 17.53 -12.82 2.89
CA GLY A 57 18.37 -11.63 2.92
C GLY A 57 19.01 -11.39 4.28
N ALA A 58 18.25 -11.56 5.37
CA ALA A 58 18.74 -11.37 6.73
C ALA A 58 19.79 -12.43 7.10
N LYS A 59 19.52 -13.71 6.79
CA LYS A 59 20.50 -14.80 6.95
C LYS A 59 21.79 -14.51 6.18
N LYS A 60 21.67 -14.02 4.94
CA LYS A 60 22.82 -13.66 4.10
C LYS A 60 23.64 -12.53 4.71
N MET A 61 23.02 -11.44 5.19
CA MET A 61 23.75 -10.31 5.78
C MET A 61 24.52 -10.75 7.03
N LEU A 62 23.88 -11.52 7.92
CA LEU A 62 24.53 -12.06 9.12
C LEU A 62 25.69 -13.02 8.76
N ALA A 63 25.52 -13.87 7.76
CA ALA A 63 26.58 -14.77 7.29
C ALA A 63 27.79 -14.02 6.69
N LEU A 64 27.58 -12.80 6.17
CA LEU A 64 28.64 -11.91 5.71
C LEU A 64 29.30 -11.10 6.85
N GLY A 65 28.86 -11.30 8.10
CA GLY A 65 29.34 -10.55 9.26
C GLY A 65 28.73 -9.15 9.41
N ILE A 66 27.74 -8.79 8.58
CA ILE A 66 27.04 -7.51 8.65
C ILE A 66 25.97 -7.63 9.73
N THR A 67 26.28 -7.12 10.91
CA THR A 67 25.45 -7.21 12.12
C THR A 67 24.86 -5.88 12.56
N GLY A 68 25.37 -4.76 12.03
CA GLY A 68 24.90 -3.41 12.34
C GLY A 68 23.57 -3.04 11.67
N PRO A 69 22.98 -1.88 12.03
CA PRO A 69 21.70 -1.41 11.52
C PRO A 69 21.63 -1.28 9.99
N GLU A 70 22.74 -1.05 9.30
CA GLU A 70 22.83 -1.06 7.83
C GLU A 70 22.45 -2.41 7.21
N GLY A 71 22.72 -3.52 7.91
CA GLY A 71 22.27 -4.85 7.51
C GLY A 71 20.74 -4.96 7.42
N HIS A 72 20.02 -4.16 8.21
CA HIS A 72 18.57 -4.09 8.19
C HIS A 72 18.02 -3.47 6.91
N GLU A 73 18.68 -2.51 6.28
CA GLU A 73 18.26 -2.00 4.96
C GLU A 73 18.65 -2.97 3.85
N LEU A 74 19.90 -3.45 3.89
CA LEU A 74 20.50 -4.30 2.87
C LEU A 74 19.78 -5.66 2.72
N CYS A 75 19.21 -6.21 3.80
CA CYS A 75 18.48 -7.48 3.73
C CYS A 75 17.11 -7.38 3.05
N ARG A 76 16.58 -6.18 2.84
CA ARG A 76 15.20 -5.90 2.39
C ARG A 76 15.16 -4.70 1.42
N PRO A 77 15.83 -4.83 0.27
CA PRO A 77 15.91 -3.75 -0.71
C PRO A 77 14.52 -3.34 -1.19
N GLU A 78 14.40 -2.15 -1.78
CA GLU A 78 13.11 -1.63 -2.25
C GLU A 78 12.36 -2.59 -3.19
N ALA A 79 13.07 -3.44 -3.91
CA ALA A 79 12.49 -4.47 -4.77
C ALA A 79 11.55 -5.45 -4.02
N ALA A 80 11.84 -5.75 -2.74
CA ALA A 80 10.99 -6.60 -1.90
C ALA A 80 9.66 -5.92 -1.56
N GLU A 81 9.66 -4.60 -1.35
CA GLU A 81 8.45 -3.79 -1.14
C GLU A 81 7.64 -3.67 -2.44
N VAL A 82 8.34 -3.46 -3.57
CA VAL A 82 7.74 -3.33 -4.90
C VAL A 82 7.00 -4.59 -5.32
N GLU A 83 7.65 -5.76 -5.21
CA GLU A 83 7.06 -7.05 -5.57
C GLU A 83 5.79 -7.33 -4.78
N ALA A 84 5.88 -7.22 -3.44
CA ALA A 84 4.75 -7.48 -2.57
C ALA A 84 3.61 -6.47 -2.78
N THR A 85 3.92 -5.19 -3.01
CA THR A 85 2.92 -4.16 -3.34
C THR A 85 2.19 -4.50 -4.63
N PHE A 86 2.92 -4.89 -5.68
CA PHE A 86 2.34 -5.29 -6.96
C PHE A 86 1.45 -6.53 -6.81
N ARG A 87 1.94 -7.56 -6.10
CA ARG A 87 1.21 -8.81 -5.86
C ARG A 87 -0.06 -8.58 -5.04
N ALA A 88 -0.02 -7.78 -3.97
CA ALA A 88 -1.20 -7.43 -3.19
C ALA A 88 -2.27 -6.71 -4.04
N ILE A 89 -1.84 -5.76 -4.88
CA ILE A 89 -2.72 -5.04 -5.80
C ILE A 89 -3.35 -5.99 -6.84
N ALA A 90 -2.59 -6.98 -7.33
CA ALA A 90 -3.11 -7.98 -8.26
C ALA A 90 -4.18 -8.86 -7.60
N LEU A 91 -3.91 -9.39 -6.41
CA LEU A 91 -4.85 -10.22 -5.65
C LEU A 91 -6.11 -9.44 -5.27
N ALA A 92 -5.98 -8.23 -4.73
CA ALA A 92 -7.11 -7.38 -4.37
C ALA A 92 -7.98 -7.03 -5.58
N SER A 93 -7.35 -6.77 -6.73
CA SER A 93 -8.06 -6.52 -7.99
C SER A 93 -8.79 -7.76 -8.50
N ALA A 94 -8.28 -8.97 -8.29
CA ALA A 94 -8.91 -10.21 -8.73
C ALA A 94 -10.22 -10.50 -7.96
N VAL A 95 -10.31 -10.06 -6.70
CA VAL A 95 -11.51 -10.21 -5.87
C VAL A 95 -12.36 -8.95 -5.77
N SER A 96 -12.00 -7.87 -6.49
CA SER A 96 -12.65 -6.55 -6.40
C SER A 96 -12.69 -5.96 -4.97
N CYS A 97 -11.66 -6.22 -4.15
CA CYS A 97 -11.54 -5.66 -2.80
C CYS A 97 -10.78 -4.32 -2.84
N PRO A 98 -11.22 -3.29 -2.09
CA PRO A 98 -10.42 -2.09 -1.88
C PRO A 98 -9.18 -2.40 -1.04
N LEU A 99 -8.03 -1.90 -1.48
CA LEU A 99 -6.73 -2.16 -0.83
C LEU A 99 -6.11 -0.87 -0.29
N TYR A 100 -5.47 -0.96 0.86
CA TYR A 100 -4.73 0.12 1.49
C TYR A 100 -3.31 -0.37 1.83
N VAL A 101 -2.32 0.17 1.12
CA VAL A 101 -0.90 -0.16 1.36
C VAL A 101 -0.41 0.78 2.46
N VAL A 102 -0.15 0.23 3.65
CA VAL A 102 0.38 0.99 4.79
C VAL A 102 1.86 1.29 4.60
N HIS A 103 2.35 2.32 5.31
CA HIS A 103 3.76 2.73 5.41
C HIS A 103 4.57 2.53 4.11
N VAL A 104 4.22 3.28 3.06
CA VAL A 104 4.95 3.30 1.79
C VAL A 104 6.28 4.04 2.01
N MET A 105 7.39 3.32 1.82
CA MET A 105 8.74 3.82 2.15
C MET A 105 9.59 4.09 0.92
N SER A 106 9.31 3.45 -0.23
CA SER A 106 10.10 3.62 -1.46
C SER A 106 9.38 4.33 -2.60
N LYS A 107 10.16 4.99 -3.45
CA LYS A 107 9.67 5.60 -4.70
C LYS A 107 9.05 4.56 -5.62
N SER A 108 9.68 3.40 -5.71
CA SER A 108 9.28 2.35 -6.64
C SER A 108 7.94 1.73 -6.23
N ALA A 109 7.72 1.44 -4.94
CA ALA A 109 6.41 0.99 -4.46
C ALA A 109 5.33 2.07 -4.65
N ALA A 110 5.67 3.34 -4.37
CA ALA A 110 4.75 4.46 -4.61
C ALA A 110 4.36 4.61 -6.10
N ARG A 111 5.29 4.36 -7.04
CA ARG A 111 4.99 4.31 -8.48
C ARG A 111 4.03 3.19 -8.85
N VAL A 112 4.21 1.99 -8.28
CA VAL A 112 3.29 0.86 -8.50
C VAL A 112 1.86 1.24 -8.06
N ILE A 113 1.72 1.92 -6.93
CA ILE A 113 0.41 2.41 -6.44
C ILE A 113 -0.14 3.49 -7.40
N ALA A 114 0.68 4.46 -7.80
CA ALA A 114 0.29 5.53 -8.72
C ALA A 114 -0.22 4.96 -10.06
N ASP A 115 0.53 4.03 -10.66
CA ASP A 115 0.18 3.41 -11.94
C ASP A 115 -1.08 2.54 -11.83
N ALA A 116 -1.28 1.86 -10.69
CA ALA A 116 -2.48 1.09 -10.43
C ALA A 116 -3.74 1.98 -10.27
N ARG A 117 -3.61 3.14 -9.63
CA ARG A 117 -4.72 4.09 -9.39
C ARG A 117 -5.15 4.84 -10.64
N ARG A 118 -4.19 5.26 -11.46
CA ARG A 118 -4.49 6.08 -12.63
C ARG A 118 -5.37 5.29 -13.58
N ASP A 119 -6.40 5.94 -14.08
CA ASP A 119 -7.30 5.41 -15.08
C ASP A 119 -6.90 6.01 -16.44
N VAL A 120 -6.53 5.20 -17.43
CA VAL A 120 -6.57 5.70 -18.81
C VAL A 120 -8.02 5.64 -19.24
N ARG A 121 -8.66 6.82 -19.22
CA ARG A 121 -9.96 7.09 -19.85
C ARG A 121 -10.22 6.16 -21.05
N GLY A 122 -11.32 5.41 -21.00
CA GLY A 122 -12.12 5.15 -22.21
C GLY A 122 -11.95 3.83 -22.95
N ILE A 123 -11.35 2.78 -22.37
CA ILE A 123 -11.53 1.42 -22.91
C ILE A 123 -12.48 0.64 -22.01
N CYS A 124 -13.78 0.97 -22.15
CA CYS A 124 -14.77 -0.10 -22.17
C CYS A 124 -14.21 -1.19 -23.09
N CYS A 125 -14.18 -2.45 -22.64
CA CYS A 125 -13.75 -3.60 -23.44
C CYS A 125 -14.05 -3.33 -24.91
N PRO A 126 -13.07 -3.34 -25.83
CA PRO A 126 -13.42 -3.30 -27.23
C PRO A 126 -14.29 -4.54 -27.41
N LYS A 127 -15.60 -4.34 -27.64
CA LYS A 127 -16.42 -5.36 -28.28
C LYS A 127 -15.62 -5.69 -29.53
N ARG A 128 -14.83 -6.76 -29.50
CA ARG A 128 -14.18 -7.27 -30.70
C ARG A 128 -15.35 -7.51 -31.63
N ARG A 129 -15.50 -6.69 -32.66
CA ARG A 129 -16.32 -7.04 -33.82
C ARG A 129 -15.76 -8.36 -34.28
N VAL A 130 -16.50 -9.44 -33.99
CA VAL A 130 -16.27 -10.72 -34.63
C VAL A 130 -16.48 -10.43 -36.10
N LEU A 131 -15.38 -10.36 -36.85
CA LEU A 131 -15.42 -10.42 -38.31
C LEU A 131 -15.92 -11.83 -38.62
N VAL A 132 -17.23 -11.94 -38.86
CA VAL A 132 -17.81 -13.13 -39.47
C VAL A 132 -17.28 -13.17 -40.90
N PRO A 133 -16.55 -14.23 -41.31
CA PRO A 133 -16.15 -14.36 -42.70
C PRO A 133 -17.41 -14.47 -43.56
N ALA A 134 -17.57 -13.55 -44.51
CA ALA A 134 -18.61 -13.60 -45.51
C ALA A 134 -18.41 -14.86 -46.38
N ALA A 135 -19.49 -15.60 -46.60
CA ALA A 135 -19.52 -16.75 -47.50
C ALA A 135 -19.13 -16.32 -48.93
N PRO A 136 -18.45 -17.18 -49.71
CA PRO A 136 -18.05 -16.86 -51.07
C PRO A 136 -19.27 -16.84 -52.00
N GLY A 137 -19.66 -15.64 -52.42
CA GLY A 137 -20.72 -15.40 -53.40
C GLY A 137 -20.20 -14.56 -54.56
N THR A 138 -20.05 -15.21 -55.71
CA THR A 138 -20.25 -14.71 -57.08
C THR A 138 -19.54 -13.40 -57.49
N ILE A 139 -18.47 -13.57 -58.26
CA ILE A 139 -17.79 -12.51 -59.01
C ILE A 139 -18.74 -12.00 -60.11
N SER A 140 -19.12 -10.73 -60.04
CA SER A 140 -19.67 -9.97 -61.16
C SER A 140 -18.70 -8.88 -61.57
N THR A 141 -18.29 -8.94 -62.83
CA THR A 141 -17.36 -8.04 -63.51
C THR A 141 -17.98 -6.66 -63.72
N VAL A 142 -17.29 -5.60 -63.31
CA VAL A 142 -17.50 -4.24 -63.84
C VAL A 142 -16.15 -3.61 -64.18
N SER A 143 -16.13 -2.97 -65.34
CA SER A 143 -15.00 -2.53 -66.14
C SER A 143 -14.08 -1.47 -65.51
N GLY A 144 -12.80 -1.60 -65.81
CA GLY A 144 -12.01 -0.50 -66.40
C GLY A 144 -11.52 0.60 -65.45
N ARG A 145 -10.24 0.50 -65.07
CA ARG A 145 -9.22 1.57 -65.27
C ARG A 145 -7.85 1.06 -64.83
N ARG A 146 -6.89 1.14 -65.77
CA ARG A 146 -5.46 0.90 -65.55
C ARG A 146 -4.87 1.98 -64.67
N ILE A 147 -4.11 1.60 -63.64
CA ILE A 147 -3.04 2.43 -63.08
C ILE A 147 -1.82 1.53 -62.88
N HIS A 148 -0.76 1.81 -63.63
CA HIS A 148 0.58 1.27 -63.43
C HIS A 148 1.26 2.00 -62.28
N LEU A 149 1.82 1.28 -61.30
CA LEU A 149 2.89 1.80 -60.47
C LEU A 149 3.82 0.67 -60.00
N VAL A 150 4.90 0.53 -60.77
CA VAL A 150 6.31 0.32 -60.36
C VAL A 150 6.59 -0.55 -59.13
N GLU A 151 7.10 -1.75 -59.39
CA GLU A 151 7.82 -2.58 -58.42
C GLU A 151 9.09 -1.87 -57.92
N ARG A 152 9.20 -1.71 -56.60
CA ARG A 152 10.49 -1.58 -55.91
C ARG A 152 10.53 -2.57 -54.75
N ARG A 153 11.35 -3.61 -54.93
CA ARG A 153 11.81 -4.54 -53.89
C ARG A 153 12.46 -3.74 -52.76
N PHE A 154 11.88 -3.78 -51.56
CA PHE A 154 12.57 -3.45 -50.32
C PHE A 154 12.75 -4.72 -49.51
N ILE A 155 14.00 -5.19 -49.48
CA ILE A 155 14.51 -6.22 -48.58
C ILE A 155 14.52 -5.62 -47.17
N TYR A 156 13.64 -6.10 -46.28
CA TYR A 156 13.68 -5.75 -44.87
C TYR A 156 14.76 -6.55 -44.16
N HIS A 157 15.84 -5.87 -43.78
CA HIS A 157 16.79 -6.32 -42.77
C HIS A 157 16.09 -6.31 -41.40
N ALA A 158 15.80 -7.49 -40.87
CA ALA A 158 15.34 -7.71 -39.51
C ALA A 158 16.51 -7.52 -38.53
N SER A 159 16.74 -6.29 -38.08
CA SER A 159 17.61 -5.99 -36.93
C SER A 159 17.40 -4.54 -36.46
N ARG A 160 16.32 -4.31 -35.69
CA ARG A 160 16.15 -3.24 -34.67
C ARG A 160 14.68 -3.16 -34.23
N VAL A 161 14.27 -4.11 -33.37
CA VAL A 161 13.09 -3.95 -32.50
C VAL A 161 13.48 -4.40 -31.08
N LEU A 162 14.55 -3.83 -30.55
CA LEU A 162 14.92 -3.89 -29.14
C LEU A 162 15.44 -2.51 -28.74
N SER A 163 14.56 -1.52 -28.79
CA SER A 163 14.86 -0.18 -28.28
C SER A 163 13.54 0.58 -28.12
N ARG A 164 13.18 0.82 -26.86
CA ARG A 164 12.10 1.70 -26.35
C ARG A 164 10.69 1.09 -26.27
N SER A 165 10.50 0.16 -25.34
CA SER A 165 9.24 0.04 -24.58
C SER A 165 9.42 0.63 -23.18
N LYS A 166 9.82 1.90 -23.07
CA LYS A 166 9.67 2.65 -21.81
C LYS A 166 8.21 3.13 -21.76
N GLY A 167 7.42 2.56 -20.85
CA GLY A 167 6.10 3.09 -20.46
C GLY A 167 4.90 2.37 -21.07
N SER A 168 4.69 1.10 -20.75
CA SER A 168 3.35 0.50 -20.81
C SER A 168 3.07 -0.26 -19.52
N CYS A 169 3.10 0.46 -18.38
CA CYS A 169 2.27 0.05 -17.26
C CYS A 169 0.88 0.58 -17.61
N THR A 170 0.03 -0.29 -18.17
CA THR A 170 -1.37 0.02 -18.43
C THR A 170 -1.99 0.51 -17.13
N ARG A 171 -2.62 1.69 -17.16
CA ARG A 171 -3.19 2.30 -15.95
C ARG A 171 -4.60 1.74 -15.76
N LEU A 172 -4.84 1.08 -14.62
CA LEU A 172 -5.92 0.10 -14.46
C LEU A 172 -7.12 0.59 -13.63
N GLY A 173 -7.07 1.84 -13.13
CA GLY A 173 -8.14 2.40 -12.30
C GLY A 173 -8.43 1.58 -11.03
N LYS A 174 -7.48 0.82 -10.49
CA LYS A 174 -7.70 -0.05 -9.33
C LYS A 174 -8.04 0.76 -8.08
N VAL A 175 -8.86 0.18 -7.18
CA VAL A 175 -9.21 0.82 -5.90
C VAL A 175 -8.13 0.50 -4.88
N VAL A 176 -7.02 1.23 -4.95
CA VAL A 176 -5.89 1.12 -4.02
C VAL A 176 -5.56 2.49 -3.43
N TYR A 177 -5.21 2.54 -2.16
CA TYR A 177 -4.74 3.73 -1.45
C TYR A 177 -3.33 3.47 -0.91
N GLY A 178 -2.48 4.49 -0.92
CA GLY A 178 -1.12 4.42 -0.36
C GLY A 178 -0.94 5.42 0.78
N GLU A 179 -0.30 4.97 1.84
CA GLU A 179 -0.02 5.74 3.06
C GLU A 179 1.49 5.88 3.29
N PRO A 180 2.14 6.96 2.85
CA PRO A 180 3.44 7.33 3.38
C PRO A 180 3.32 7.73 4.86
N ILE A 181 4.44 7.72 5.57
CA ILE A 181 4.50 8.09 6.98
C ILE A 181 5.42 9.30 7.20
N ALA A 182 5.30 9.95 8.36
CA ALA A 182 6.14 11.08 8.72
C ALA A 182 7.64 10.78 8.51
N ALA A 183 8.09 9.58 8.88
CA ALA A 183 9.48 9.16 8.73
C ALA A 183 9.93 9.18 7.25
N SER A 184 9.19 8.50 6.35
CA SER A 184 9.53 8.46 4.92
C SER A 184 9.35 9.77 4.17
N LEU A 185 8.63 10.74 4.75
CA LEU A 185 8.44 12.09 4.21
C LEU A 185 9.43 13.12 4.78
N GLY A 186 9.98 12.87 5.96
CA GLY A 186 10.81 13.81 6.71
C GLY A 186 12.30 13.50 6.71
N THR A 187 12.68 12.22 6.60
CA THR A 187 14.07 11.75 6.66
C THR A 187 14.31 10.57 5.71
N ASP A 188 15.54 10.09 5.62
CA ASP A 188 15.97 9.01 4.72
C ASP A 188 16.85 7.96 5.42
N GLY A 189 17.21 6.91 4.68
CA GLY A 189 17.94 5.75 5.19
C GLY A 189 19.44 5.94 5.31
N THR A 190 20.00 7.10 4.94
CA THR A 190 21.45 7.34 5.09
C THR A 190 21.90 7.25 6.55
N HIS A 191 20.98 7.50 7.49
CA HIS A 191 21.20 7.34 8.92
C HIS A 191 21.58 5.92 9.35
N TYR A 192 21.27 4.87 8.58
CA TYR A 192 21.71 3.51 8.91
C TYR A 192 23.22 3.31 8.82
N TRP A 193 23.92 4.16 8.05
CA TRP A 193 25.38 4.14 7.90
C TRP A 193 26.08 5.16 8.82
N HIS A 194 25.38 5.71 9.81
CA HIS A 194 25.98 6.62 10.77
C HIS A 194 26.99 5.88 11.67
N GLU A 195 28.12 6.51 12.00
CA GLU A 195 29.20 5.88 12.79
C GLU A 195 28.76 5.53 14.21
N ASP A 196 27.92 6.37 14.84
CA ASP A 196 27.26 6.04 16.09
C ASP A 196 26.15 5.00 15.86
N TRP A 197 26.35 3.82 16.43
CA TRP A 197 25.40 2.71 16.40
C TRP A 197 24.03 3.11 16.98
N CYS A 198 23.99 3.94 18.04
CA CYS A 198 22.73 4.34 18.65
C CYS A 198 21.87 5.14 17.66
N HIS A 199 22.47 6.16 17.04
CA HIS A 199 21.84 6.94 15.98
C HIS A 199 21.30 6.05 14.84
N ALA A 200 22.11 5.11 14.35
CA ALA A 200 21.69 4.22 13.28
C ALA A 200 20.53 3.29 13.70
N ALA A 201 20.59 2.71 14.90
CA ALA A 201 19.55 1.83 15.45
C ALA A 201 18.22 2.57 15.72
N HIS A 202 18.26 3.86 16.06
CA HIS A 202 17.08 4.70 16.26
C HIS A 202 16.19 4.79 15.01
N HIS A 203 16.75 4.61 13.82
CA HIS A 203 16.03 4.69 12.55
C HIS A 203 15.50 3.32 12.07
N VAL A 204 15.78 2.22 12.79
CA VAL A 204 15.38 0.86 12.36
C VAL A 204 13.87 0.65 12.47
N MET A 205 13.23 0.43 11.31
CA MET A 205 11.82 0.11 11.16
C MET A 205 11.53 -0.68 9.87
N SER A 206 10.33 -1.24 9.72
CA SER A 206 9.97 -2.13 8.60
C SER A 206 8.71 -1.64 7.87
N PRO A 207 8.76 -1.33 6.56
CA PRO A 207 9.95 -1.31 5.69
C PRO A 207 10.97 -0.24 6.14
N PRO A 208 12.25 -0.37 5.76
CA PRO A 208 13.28 0.57 6.20
C PRO A 208 13.14 1.91 5.45
N LEU A 209 13.68 2.96 6.05
CA LEU A 209 13.92 4.21 5.34
C LEU A 209 14.86 3.93 4.16
N ARG A 210 14.62 4.57 3.01
CA ARG A 210 15.43 4.29 1.82
C ARG A 210 16.65 5.21 1.78
N PRO A 211 17.85 4.69 1.47
CA PRO A 211 19.09 5.48 1.49
C PRO A 211 19.18 6.50 0.34
N ASP A 212 18.31 6.42 -0.67
CA ASP A 212 18.19 7.46 -1.70
C ASP A 212 17.59 8.74 -1.09
N PRO A 213 18.37 9.83 -0.94
CA PRO A 213 17.94 11.04 -0.23
C PRO A 213 16.82 11.81 -0.94
N SER A 214 16.55 11.49 -2.20
CA SER A 214 15.44 12.11 -2.93
C SER A 214 14.11 11.36 -2.76
N THR A 215 14.08 10.28 -1.97
CA THR A 215 12.87 9.52 -1.62
C THR A 215 11.81 10.38 -0.93
N PRO A 216 12.12 11.12 0.14
CA PRO A 216 11.10 11.88 0.86
C PRO A 216 10.42 12.95 -0.01
N GLY A 217 11.22 13.69 -0.77
CA GLY A 217 10.71 14.70 -1.71
C GLY A 217 9.85 14.09 -2.83
N PHE A 218 10.19 12.89 -3.31
CA PHE A 218 9.41 12.19 -4.32
C PHE A 218 8.07 11.69 -3.75
N LEU A 219 8.07 11.08 -2.56
CA LEU A 219 6.85 10.65 -1.89
C LEU A 219 5.93 11.85 -1.58
N MET A 220 6.50 12.99 -1.17
CA MET A 220 5.74 14.22 -0.96
C MET A 220 5.08 14.74 -2.25
N ASN A 221 5.76 14.65 -3.40
CA ASN A 221 5.16 15.00 -4.69
C ASN A 221 3.97 14.08 -5.03
N LEU A 222 4.09 12.77 -4.80
CA LEU A 222 2.99 11.82 -5.05
C LEU A 222 1.83 12.03 -4.06
N LEU A 223 2.13 12.46 -2.83
CA LEU A 223 1.13 12.84 -1.85
C LEU A 223 0.39 14.13 -2.25
N ALA A 224 1.09 15.12 -2.79
CA ALA A 224 0.49 16.32 -3.34
C ALA A 224 -0.44 16.02 -4.53
N ASN A 225 -0.05 15.06 -5.38
CA ASN A 225 -0.78 14.65 -6.59
C ASN A 225 -1.92 13.63 -6.37
N ASP A 226 -2.20 13.20 -5.13
CA ASP A 226 -3.20 12.17 -4.79
C ASP A 226 -2.94 10.76 -5.35
N ASP A 227 -1.71 10.51 -5.81
CA ASP A 227 -1.20 9.17 -6.06
C ASP A 227 -1.05 8.41 -4.72
N LEU A 228 -0.59 9.12 -3.67
CA LEU A 228 -0.67 8.72 -2.27
C LEU A 228 -1.76 9.54 -1.57
N SER A 229 -2.54 8.90 -0.68
CA SER A 229 -3.84 9.44 -0.25
C SER A 229 -3.86 9.99 1.18
N THR A 230 -3.05 9.45 2.07
CA THR A 230 -3.10 9.71 3.51
C THR A 230 -1.71 9.72 4.10
N THR A 231 -1.57 10.25 5.32
CA THR A 231 -0.32 10.19 6.08
C THR A 231 -0.55 9.61 7.48
N ALA A 232 0.37 8.78 7.92
CA ALA A 232 0.43 8.27 9.28
C ALA A 232 1.85 8.44 9.85
N THR A 233 2.17 7.69 10.89
CA THR A 233 3.47 7.75 11.57
C THR A 233 4.12 6.41 11.78
N ASP A 234 3.31 5.34 11.83
CA ASP A 234 3.74 4.03 12.32
C ASP A 234 4.46 4.14 13.68
N HIS A 235 3.92 5.01 14.56
CA HIS A 235 4.53 5.32 15.84
C HIS A 235 4.61 4.08 16.73
N CYS A 236 5.83 3.56 16.89
CA CYS A 236 6.14 2.35 17.62
C CYS A 236 7.52 2.57 18.25
N THR A 237 7.56 3.08 19.48
CA THR A 237 8.79 3.62 20.06
C THR A 237 9.45 2.67 21.04
N PHE A 238 10.78 2.64 20.98
CA PHE A 238 11.64 1.86 21.87
C PHE A 238 12.81 2.74 22.28
N ASN A 239 13.09 2.84 23.58
CA ASN A 239 14.25 3.59 24.08
C ASN A 239 15.57 2.98 23.57
N THR A 240 16.66 3.75 23.59
CA THR A 240 18.00 3.28 23.18
C THR A 240 18.39 1.93 23.82
N CYS A 241 18.08 1.73 25.11
CA CYS A 241 18.37 0.48 25.81
C CYS A 241 17.59 -0.73 25.27
N GLN A 242 16.37 -0.52 24.77
CA GLN A 242 15.57 -1.57 24.13
C GLN A 242 16.08 -1.83 22.71
N LYS A 243 16.47 -0.77 21.98
CA LYS A 243 17.13 -0.91 20.67
C LYS A 243 18.40 -1.75 20.78
N ALA A 244 19.18 -1.56 21.85
CA ALA A 244 20.43 -2.26 22.14
C ALA A 244 20.32 -3.80 22.28
N LEU A 245 19.10 -4.37 22.34
CA LEU A 245 18.88 -5.82 22.24
C LEU A 245 19.49 -6.42 20.97
N GLY A 246 19.56 -5.64 19.88
CA GLY A 246 20.17 -6.05 18.61
C GLY A 246 21.54 -5.45 18.33
N LYS A 247 22.30 -5.06 19.37
CA LYS A 247 23.63 -4.44 19.20
C LYS A 247 24.62 -5.28 18.37
N ASP A 248 24.55 -6.60 18.49
CA ASP A 248 25.40 -7.56 17.77
C ASP A 248 24.62 -8.31 16.66
N ASP A 249 23.35 -7.97 16.45
CA ASP A 249 22.44 -8.66 15.53
C ASP A 249 21.24 -7.76 15.20
N PHE A 250 21.30 -7.10 14.04
CA PHE A 250 20.25 -6.16 13.61
C PHE A 250 18.85 -6.77 13.57
N THR A 251 18.71 -8.10 13.41
CA THR A 251 17.40 -8.76 13.35
C THR A 251 16.66 -8.73 14.68
N LYS A 252 17.40 -8.50 15.78
CA LYS A 252 16.88 -8.37 17.15
C LYS A 252 16.62 -6.93 17.56
N ILE A 253 16.95 -5.94 16.72
CA ILE A 253 16.60 -4.54 17.00
C ILE A 253 15.07 -4.41 16.90
N PRO A 254 14.37 -4.00 17.98
CA PRO A 254 12.94 -3.79 17.93
C PRO A 254 12.60 -2.71 16.90
N ASN A 255 11.72 -3.06 15.96
CA ASN A 255 11.40 -2.24 14.79
C ASN A 255 10.37 -1.17 15.14
N GLY A 256 10.70 0.09 14.83
CA GLY A 256 9.79 1.21 15.01
C GLY A 256 10.49 2.52 15.36
N VAL A 257 9.79 3.63 15.12
CA VAL A 257 10.27 5.01 15.27
C VAL A 257 9.21 5.91 15.92
N ASN A 258 9.62 7.13 16.28
CA ASN A 258 8.75 8.18 16.78
C ASN A 258 8.05 8.94 15.62
N GLY A 259 7.10 9.82 15.95
CA GLY A 259 6.53 10.71 14.94
C GLY A 259 5.08 11.16 15.15
N VAL A 260 4.35 10.62 16.13
CA VAL A 260 2.93 10.98 16.40
C VAL A 260 2.75 12.47 16.64
N GLU A 261 3.68 13.09 17.36
CA GLU A 261 3.70 14.52 17.67
C GLU A 261 4.17 15.35 16.45
N ASP A 262 5.20 14.86 15.75
CA ASP A 262 5.92 15.66 14.76
C ASP A 262 5.28 15.63 13.37
N ARG A 263 4.41 14.65 13.07
CA ARG A 263 3.80 14.42 11.75
C ARG A 263 3.28 15.70 11.10
N MET A 264 2.51 16.50 11.84
CA MET A 264 1.85 17.69 11.30
C MET A 264 2.87 18.74 10.85
N SER A 265 3.84 19.09 11.71
CA SER A 265 4.85 20.11 11.37
C SER A 265 5.84 19.60 10.32
N VAL A 266 6.22 18.33 10.35
CA VAL A 266 7.11 17.73 9.33
C VAL A 266 6.46 17.79 7.94
N ILE A 267 5.19 17.40 7.83
CA ILE A 267 4.46 17.49 6.55
C ILE A 267 4.24 18.94 6.14
N TRP A 268 3.95 19.84 7.09
CA TRP A 268 3.80 21.26 6.79
C TRP A 268 5.10 21.84 6.22
N GLU A 269 6.22 21.64 6.89
CA GLU A 269 7.55 22.09 6.47
C GLU A 269 7.93 21.51 5.10
N LYS A 270 7.88 20.18 4.97
CA LYS A 270 8.34 19.50 3.75
C LYS A 270 7.34 19.58 2.59
N GLY A 271 6.07 19.87 2.86
CA GLY A 271 4.99 19.87 1.88
C GLY A 271 4.44 21.26 1.55
N VAL A 272 3.98 22.00 2.55
CA VAL A 272 3.32 23.30 2.38
C VAL A 272 4.34 24.41 2.24
N HIS A 273 5.25 24.55 3.21
CA HIS A 273 6.28 25.59 3.19
C HIS A 273 7.20 25.47 1.97
N SER A 274 7.50 24.23 1.54
CA SER A 274 8.28 23.97 0.33
C SER A 274 7.54 24.23 -0.99
N GLY A 275 6.23 24.55 -0.96
CA GLY A 275 5.41 24.83 -2.15
C GLY A 275 4.98 23.58 -2.94
N LYS A 276 5.11 22.37 -2.38
CA LYS A 276 4.66 21.13 -3.05
C LYS A 276 3.15 20.94 -3.01
N MET A 277 2.49 21.42 -1.96
CA MET A 277 1.04 21.38 -1.80
C MET A 277 0.53 22.61 -1.06
N ASP A 278 -0.74 22.95 -1.23
CA ASP A 278 -1.40 24.02 -0.47
C ASP A 278 -1.92 23.52 0.90
N GLU A 279 -2.41 24.44 1.72
CA GLU A 279 -2.96 24.12 3.04
C GLU A 279 -4.23 23.24 2.95
N ASN A 280 -5.00 23.31 1.86
CA ASN A 280 -6.19 22.49 1.67
C ASN A 280 -5.82 21.02 1.45
N ARG A 281 -4.78 20.78 0.64
CA ARG A 281 -4.23 19.45 0.41
C ARG A 281 -3.57 18.92 1.67
N PHE A 282 -2.90 19.76 2.44
CA PHE A 282 -2.40 19.40 3.77
C PHE A 282 -3.52 18.89 4.68
N VAL A 283 -4.64 19.61 4.79
CA VAL A 283 -5.82 19.15 5.55
C VAL A 283 -6.33 17.81 5.01
N ALA A 284 -6.38 17.65 3.68
CA ALA A 284 -6.86 16.43 3.06
C ALA A 284 -6.03 15.19 3.46
N VAL A 285 -4.70 15.27 3.37
CA VAL A 285 -3.80 14.13 3.60
C VAL A 285 -3.52 13.86 5.08
N THR A 286 -3.78 14.83 5.96
CA THR A 286 -3.57 14.69 7.41
C THR A 286 -4.83 14.30 8.17
N SER A 287 -6.02 14.57 7.63
CA SER A 287 -7.30 14.29 8.31
C SER A 287 -8.45 13.83 7.38
N THR A 288 -8.83 14.63 6.38
CA THR A 288 -10.08 14.42 5.61
C THR A 288 -10.12 13.08 4.88
N ASN A 289 -9.03 12.69 4.23
CA ASN A 289 -8.98 11.45 3.45
C ASN A 289 -9.02 10.23 4.36
N ALA A 290 -8.34 10.27 5.52
CA ALA A 290 -8.44 9.21 6.52
C ALA A 290 -9.88 9.09 7.05
N ALA A 291 -10.54 10.22 7.35
CA ALA A 291 -11.94 10.22 7.78
C ALA A 291 -12.87 9.65 6.70
N LYS A 292 -12.64 9.93 5.42
CA LYS A 292 -13.44 9.37 4.31
C LYS A 292 -13.21 7.86 4.15
N ILE A 293 -11.95 7.42 4.15
CA ILE A 293 -11.57 6.01 3.96
C ILE A 293 -12.10 5.15 5.10
N PHE A 294 -11.96 5.60 6.36
CA PHE A 294 -12.39 4.87 7.55
C PHE A 294 -13.83 5.17 7.99
N ASN A 295 -14.63 5.83 7.14
CA ASN A 295 -16.06 6.08 7.33
C ASN A 295 -16.45 6.94 8.56
N LEU A 296 -15.72 8.02 8.77
CA LEU A 296 -15.92 9.00 9.83
C LEU A 296 -16.23 10.42 9.31
N TYR A 297 -16.20 10.63 8.00
CA TYR A 297 -16.47 11.93 7.39
C TYR A 297 -17.99 12.17 7.24
N PRO A 298 -18.54 13.37 7.52
CA PRO A 298 -17.85 14.61 7.92
C PRO A 298 -17.72 14.80 9.45
N ARG A 299 -18.08 13.81 10.26
CA ARG A 299 -17.95 13.89 11.74
C ARG A 299 -16.51 14.20 12.18
N LYS A 300 -15.51 13.67 11.46
CA LYS A 300 -14.08 14.00 11.60
C LYS A 300 -13.55 14.57 10.29
N GLY A 301 -12.46 15.35 10.39
CA GLY A 301 -11.70 15.83 9.24
C GLY A 301 -12.41 16.92 8.43
N ARG A 302 -13.34 17.68 9.05
CA ARG A 302 -13.95 18.87 8.45
C ARG A 302 -14.44 19.83 9.53
N ILE A 303 -14.19 21.12 9.35
CA ILE A 303 -14.83 22.18 10.14
C ILE A 303 -16.19 22.47 9.50
N ALA A 304 -17.26 22.02 10.14
CA ALA A 304 -18.64 22.23 9.71
C ALA A 304 -19.60 22.07 10.89
N VAL A 305 -20.77 22.70 10.81
CA VAL A 305 -21.84 22.49 11.79
C VAL A 305 -22.19 21.00 11.87
N GLY A 306 -22.20 20.45 13.09
CA GLY A 306 -22.48 19.03 13.36
C GLY A 306 -21.26 18.11 13.35
N ALA A 307 -20.06 18.58 12.97
CA ALA A 307 -18.82 17.82 13.14
C ALA A 307 -18.35 17.82 14.61
N ASP A 308 -17.57 16.80 15.01
CA ASP A 308 -16.95 16.79 16.33
C ASP A 308 -15.95 17.95 16.42
N ALA A 309 -15.95 18.70 17.52
CA ALA A 309 -15.05 19.82 17.78
C ALA A 309 -13.61 19.35 18.12
N ASP A 310 -12.98 18.69 17.16
CA ASP A 310 -11.55 18.37 17.14
C ASP A 310 -10.86 19.34 16.18
N ILE A 311 -10.26 20.39 16.74
CA ILE A 311 -9.79 21.57 15.99
C ILE A 311 -8.37 21.90 16.45
N VAL A 312 -7.51 22.29 15.51
CA VAL A 312 -6.18 22.80 15.80
C VAL A 312 -6.11 24.25 15.32
N ILE A 313 -5.72 25.16 16.21
CA ILE A 313 -5.31 26.51 15.83
C ILE A 313 -3.85 26.43 15.44
N TRP A 314 -3.59 26.68 14.15
CA TRP A 314 -2.29 26.46 13.52
C TRP A 314 -1.67 27.79 13.12
N ASP A 315 -0.45 28.07 13.58
CA ASP A 315 0.32 29.22 13.14
C ASP A 315 1.29 28.81 12.03
N PRO A 316 1.06 29.24 10.78
CA PRO A 316 1.91 28.88 9.64
C PRO A 316 3.27 29.59 9.64
N ASN A 317 3.41 30.70 10.38
CA ASN A 317 4.60 31.55 10.42
C ASN A 317 5.49 31.24 11.63
N ALA A 318 4.91 30.70 12.71
CA ALA A 318 5.69 30.21 13.83
C ALA A 318 6.62 29.07 13.41
N THR A 319 7.79 29.03 14.03
CA THR A 319 8.80 28.01 13.82
C THR A 319 9.13 27.28 15.12
N ARG A 320 9.46 25.99 15.00
CA ARG A 320 10.02 25.20 16.10
C ARG A 320 11.15 24.32 15.61
N THR A 321 12.14 24.09 16.46
CA THR A 321 13.18 23.08 16.24
C THR A 321 12.77 21.80 16.97
N ILE A 322 12.64 20.70 16.25
CA ILE A 322 12.30 19.40 16.83
C ILE A 322 13.49 18.91 17.66
N SER A 323 13.24 18.52 18.90
CA SER A 323 14.24 17.89 19.77
C SER A 323 13.61 16.89 20.75
N ALA A 324 14.31 15.79 21.01
CA ALA A 324 13.97 14.86 22.08
C ALA A 324 13.95 15.51 23.48
N LYS A 325 14.62 16.67 23.64
CA LYS A 325 14.60 17.41 24.91
C LYS A 325 13.28 18.16 25.17
N THR A 326 12.52 18.44 24.12
CA THR A 326 11.32 19.30 24.18
C THR A 326 10.05 18.61 23.73
N HIS A 327 10.15 17.41 23.13
CA HIS A 327 8.98 16.65 22.72
C HIS A 327 8.21 16.06 23.93
N HIS A 328 7.00 15.60 23.68
CA HIS A 328 6.11 15.01 24.70
C HIS A 328 6.08 13.47 24.64
N GLN A 329 6.85 12.87 23.73
CA GLN A 329 6.96 11.43 23.58
C GLN A 329 7.85 10.85 24.70
N ALA A 330 7.56 9.64 25.17
CA ALA A 330 8.32 9.01 26.27
C ALA A 330 9.69 8.45 25.82
N VAL A 331 9.96 8.42 24.52
CA VAL A 331 11.19 7.87 23.94
C VAL A 331 12.33 8.87 24.06
N ASN A 332 13.54 8.40 24.37
CA ASN A 332 14.68 9.26 24.65
C ASN A 332 15.45 9.79 23.40
N PHE A 333 14.86 9.73 22.21
CA PHE A 333 15.44 10.26 20.97
C PHE A 333 14.33 10.73 20.00
N ASN A 334 14.71 11.44 18.94
CA ASN A 334 13.80 11.82 17.86
C ASN A 334 14.48 11.65 16.49
N ILE A 335 13.87 10.93 15.54
CA ILE A 335 14.42 10.76 14.18
C ILE A 335 14.43 12.06 13.35
N PHE A 336 13.76 13.12 13.83
CA PHE A 336 13.75 14.44 13.23
C PHE A 336 14.57 15.46 14.04
N GLU A 337 15.50 15.00 14.89
CA GLU A 337 16.33 15.86 15.75
C GLU A 337 16.97 17.02 14.96
N GLY A 338 16.81 18.24 15.46
CA GLY A 338 17.36 19.45 14.86
C GLY A 338 16.58 20.00 13.66
N MET A 339 15.52 19.33 13.19
CA MET A 339 14.70 19.82 12.09
C MET A 339 13.95 21.09 12.50
N VAL A 340 14.19 22.19 11.79
CA VAL A 340 13.39 23.41 11.91
C VAL A 340 12.15 23.25 11.06
N CYS A 341 10.97 23.39 11.67
CA CYS A 341 9.69 23.34 10.97
C CYS A 341 8.92 24.63 11.15
N HIS A 342 8.44 25.19 10.03
CA HIS A 342 7.32 26.12 10.04
C HIS A 342 6.01 25.37 10.31
N GLY A 343 5.00 26.08 10.79
CA GLY A 343 3.71 25.47 11.09
C GLY A 343 3.72 24.79 12.46
N VAL A 344 3.19 25.49 13.45
CA VAL A 344 3.16 25.03 14.84
C VAL A 344 1.71 25.03 15.35
N PRO A 345 1.26 23.96 16.03
CA PRO A 345 -0.03 23.98 16.71
C PRO A 345 0.07 24.90 17.93
N LEU A 346 -0.70 25.99 17.95
CA LEU A 346 -0.80 26.89 19.11
C LEU A 346 -1.78 26.35 20.15
N VAL A 347 -2.93 25.86 19.67
CA VAL A 347 -4.00 25.32 20.50
C VAL A 347 -4.52 24.04 19.86
N THR A 348 -4.69 22.98 20.65
CA THR A 348 -5.42 21.78 20.24
C THR A 348 -6.68 21.65 21.08
N ILE A 349 -7.81 21.56 20.39
CA ILE A 349 -9.13 21.34 20.96
C ILE A 349 -9.54 19.90 20.61
N SER A 350 -9.91 19.12 21.60
CA SER A 350 -10.45 17.77 21.41
C SER A 350 -11.79 17.64 22.10
N ARG A 351 -12.82 17.25 21.35
CA ARG A 351 -14.20 17.13 21.81
C ARG A 351 -14.72 18.42 22.47
N GLY A 352 -14.34 19.57 21.91
CA GLY A 352 -14.75 20.89 22.39
C GLY A 352 -14.00 21.39 23.63
N LYS A 353 -13.00 20.64 24.14
CA LYS A 353 -12.15 21.07 25.27
C LYS A 353 -10.75 21.42 24.77
N VAL A 354 -10.21 22.55 25.20
CA VAL A 354 -8.80 22.89 25.00
C VAL A 354 -7.95 21.90 25.80
N VAL A 355 -7.16 21.09 25.09
CA VAL A 355 -6.31 20.04 25.68
C VAL A 355 -4.83 20.36 25.58
N TYR A 356 -4.46 21.33 24.75
CA TYR A 356 -3.11 21.84 24.61
C TYR A 356 -3.17 23.32 24.26
N GLU A 357 -2.43 24.16 24.98
CA GLU A 357 -2.30 25.59 24.73
C GLU A 357 -1.00 26.08 25.37
N ALA A 358 -0.32 27.04 24.72
CA ALA A 358 0.90 27.67 25.24
C ALA A 358 2.00 26.68 25.69
N GLY A 359 2.14 25.54 24.99
CA GLY A 359 3.14 24.52 25.31
C GLY A 359 2.76 23.57 26.45
N ALA A 360 1.58 23.73 27.06
CA ALA A 360 1.13 22.92 28.19
C ALA A 360 -0.01 21.97 27.79
N LEU A 361 0.09 20.71 28.23
CA LEU A 361 -0.98 19.72 28.11
C LEU A 361 -1.97 19.83 29.27
N ASN A 362 -3.26 19.95 28.97
CA ASN A 362 -4.36 19.96 29.92
C ASN A 362 -5.39 18.89 29.58
N VAL A 363 -4.99 17.63 29.76
CA VAL A 363 -5.82 16.46 29.44
C VAL A 363 -5.67 15.38 30.50
N THR A 364 -6.75 14.62 30.73
CA THR A 364 -6.74 13.49 31.65
C THR A 364 -6.88 12.16 30.90
N PRO A 365 -6.22 11.08 31.36
CA PRO A 365 -6.43 9.74 30.82
C PRO A 365 -7.91 9.37 30.80
N GLY A 366 -8.40 8.84 29.68
CA GLY A 366 -9.82 8.46 29.49
C GLY A 366 -10.73 9.54 28.88
N HIS A 367 -10.21 10.75 28.60
CA HIS A 367 -10.93 11.79 27.83
C HIS A 367 -11.31 11.31 26.42
N GLY A 368 -10.36 10.66 25.73
CA GLY A 368 -10.58 10.04 24.44
C GLY A 368 -11.65 8.94 24.51
N LYS A 369 -12.41 8.75 23.42
CA LYS A 369 -13.45 7.72 23.30
C LYS A 369 -13.26 6.91 22.04
N PHE A 370 -13.56 5.61 22.12
CA PHE A 370 -13.66 4.77 20.94
C PHE A 370 -14.76 5.30 20.00
N ILE A 371 -14.47 5.31 18.69
CA ILE A 371 -15.42 5.73 17.66
C ILE A 371 -15.71 4.51 16.78
N PRO A 372 -16.89 3.87 16.90
CA PRO A 372 -17.25 2.76 16.04
C PRO A 372 -17.39 3.25 14.60
N ARG A 373 -16.83 2.48 13.67
CA ARG A 373 -16.87 2.77 12.24
C ARG A 373 -17.77 1.76 11.55
N LYS A 374 -18.73 2.26 10.78
CA LYS A 374 -19.62 1.40 9.99
C LYS A 374 -18.87 0.81 8.80
N PRO A 375 -19.16 -0.44 8.41
CA PRO A 375 -18.67 -1.00 7.14
C PRO A 375 -19.25 -0.25 5.93
N PHE A 376 -18.80 -0.61 4.74
CA PHE A 376 -19.22 -0.06 3.44
C PHE A 376 -19.06 1.46 3.34
N ALA A 377 -17.86 1.96 3.64
CA ALA A 377 -17.54 3.38 3.49
C ALA A 377 -17.84 3.85 2.05
N GLU A 378 -18.77 4.80 1.87
CA GLU A 378 -19.23 5.20 0.52
C GLU A 378 -18.07 5.65 -0.37
N TYR A 379 -17.14 6.42 0.20
CA TYR A 379 -15.94 6.90 -0.51
C TYR A 379 -15.09 5.77 -1.13
N VAL A 380 -15.11 4.59 -0.51
CA VAL A 380 -14.35 3.40 -0.94
C VAL A 380 -15.20 2.49 -1.81
N TYR A 381 -16.42 2.16 -1.36
CA TYR A 381 -17.24 1.09 -1.92
C TYR A 381 -18.16 1.50 -3.07
N LYS A 382 -18.46 2.79 -3.24
CA LYS A 382 -19.37 3.25 -4.31
C LYS A 382 -18.93 2.80 -5.71
N ARG A 383 -17.62 2.85 -5.98
CA ARG A 383 -17.05 2.37 -7.26
C ARG A 383 -17.02 0.84 -7.34
N ILE A 384 -16.81 0.15 -6.23
CA ILE A 384 -16.77 -1.32 -6.18
C ILE A 384 -18.16 -1.89 -6.50
N GLN A 385 -19.21 -1.35 -5.89
CA GLN A 385 -20.60 -1.75 -6.14
C GLN A 385 -20.97 -1.61 -7.62
N GLN A 386 -20.59 -0.50 -8.26
CA GLN A 386 -20.82 -0.32 -9.69
C GLN A 386 -20.04 -1.34 -10.55
N ARG A 387 -18.80 -1.65 -10.18
CA ARG A 387 -17.97 -2.64 -10.90
C ARG A 387 -18.56 -4.04 -10.83
N ASP A 388 -19.06 -4.45 -9.67
CA ASP A 388 -19.69 -5.75 -9.51
C ASP A 388 -20.90 -5.90 -10.47
N GLN A 389 -21.67 -4.82 -10.67
CA GLN A 389 -22.79 -4.80 -11.61
C GLN A 389 -22.35 -4.82 -13.09
N THR A 390 -21.28 -4.11 -13.46
CA THR A 390 -20.91 -3.89 -14.87
C THR A 390 -19.84 -4.84 -15.41
N CYS A 391 -19.06 -5.47 -14.53
CA CYS A 391 -17.88 -6.26 -14.90
C CYS A 391 -18.04 -7.75 -14.57
N THR A 392 -19.28 -8.22 -14.39
CA THR A 392 -19.55 -9.65 -14.23
C THR A 392 -19.17 -10.40 -15.51
N PRO A 393 -18.32 -11.44 -15.45
CA PRO A 393 -17.92 -12.21 -16.62
C PRO A 393 -19.12 -12.96 -17.22
N THR A 394 -19.25 -12.91 -18.54
CA THR A 394 -20.32 -13.63 -19.26
C THR A 394 -19.76 -14.88 -19.94
N PRO A 395 -20.41 -16.05 -19.79
CA PRO A 395 -20.03 -17.22 -20.53
C PRO A 395 -20.31 -17.02 -22.03
N VAL A 396 -19.46 -17.59 -22.88
CA VAL A 396 -19.76 -17.70 -24.30
C VAL A 396 -20.69 -18.90 -24.50
N GLU A 397 -21.89 -18.66 -25.03
CA GLU A 397 -22.82 -19.73 -25.38
C GLU A 397 -22.24 -20.58 -26.52
N ARG A 398 -22.11 -21.89 -26.27
CA ARG A 398 -21.60 -22.87 -27.23
C ARG A 398 -22.53 -24.08 -27.24
N ALA A 399 -22.68 -24.70 -28.41
CA ALA A 399 -23.30 -26.02 -28.47
C ALA A 399 -22.47 -27.04 -27.66
N PRO A 400 -23.11 -28.04 -27.01
CA PRO A 400 -22.38 -29.09 -26.31
C PRO A 400 -21.38 -29.78 -27.24
N TYR A 401 -20.17 -30.03 -26.74
CA TYR A 401 -19.16 -30.77 -27.49
C TYR A 401 -19.64 -32.21 -27.72
N ARG A 402 -19.63 -32.65 -28.99
CA ARG A 402 -20.05 -34.01 -29.41
C ARG A 402 -18.92 -34.84 -30.01
N GLY A 403 -17.69 -34.35 -29.97
CA GLY A 403 -16.54 -35.09 -30.51
C GLY A 403 -16.04 -36.17 -29.54
N GLU A 404 -15.12 -36.99 -30.01
CA GLU A 404 -14.47 -38.04 -29.20
C GLU A 404 -13.59 -37.42 -28.09
N VAL A 405 -13.62 -38.03 -26.91
CA VAL A 405 -12.75 -37.66 -25.78
C VAL A 405 -11.82 -38.82 -25.48
N ILE A 406 -10.50 -38.58 -25.51
CA ILE A 406 -9.51 -39.60 -25.17
C ILE A 406 -9.47 -39.83 -23.65
N SER A 407 -9.39 -41.10 -23.22
CA SER A 407 -9.16 -41.44 -21.81
C SER A 407 -7.67 -41.37 -21.47
N LEU A 408 -7.27 -40.46 -20.58
CA LEU A 408 -5.95 -40.47 -19.96
C LEU A 408 -6.01 -41.31 -18.69
N ARG A 409 -5.08 -42.26 -18.51
CA ARG A 409 -4.92 -42.96 -17.21
C ARG A 409 -4.44 -41.93 -16.19
N SER A 410 -5.24 -41.69 -15.15
CA SER A 410 -4.83 -40.92 -13.97
C SER A 410 -3.62 -41.59 -13.32
N ARG A 411 -2.61 -40.80 -12.96
CA ARG A 411 -1.63 -41.23 -11.95
C ARG A 411 -2.33 -41.14 -10.60
N GLU A 412 -2.97 -42.23 -10.19
CA GLU A 412 -3.51 -42.36 -8.84
C GLU A 412 -2.34 -42.36 -7.85
N ALA A 413 -2.47 -41.56 -6.80
CA ALA A 413 -1.60 -41.57 -5.63
C ALA A 413 -1.80 -42.91 -4.88
N PRO A 414 -0.75 -43.52 -4.30
CA PRO A 414 -0.88 -44.81 -3.64
C PRO A 414 -1.75 -44.67 -2.39
N GLU A 415 -2.88 -45.40 -2.36
CA GLU A 415 -3.72 -45.56 -1.19
C GLU A 415 -3.01 -46.46 -0.16
N ASP A 416 -2.93 -45.95 1.07
CA ASP A 416 -2.60 -46.69 2.28
C ASP A 416 -3.60 -47.83 2.48
N ALA A 417 -3.17 -49.07 2.22
CA ALA A 417 -3.88 -50.27 2.63
C ALA A 417 -3.26 -50.81 3.93
N THR A 418 -3.76 -50.35 5.08
CA THR A 418 -3.67 -51.10 6.33
C THR A 418 -5.05 -51.28 6.96
N ALA A 419 -5.36 -52.56 7.25
CA ALA A 419 -6.43 -53.12 8.10
C ALA A 419 -7.90 -52.93 7.64
N GLY A 420 -8.77 -53.94 7.60
CA GLY A 420 -8.68 -55.34 7.99
C GLY A 420 -10.08 -55.96 8.13
N THR A 421 -10.09 -57.30 8.16
CA THR A 421 -11.12 -58.23 8.68
C THR A 421 -12.42 -58.47 7.90
N GLY A 422 -12.70 -59.76 7.66
CA GLY A 422 -13.97 -60.25 7.15
C GLY A 422 -13.91 -61.68 6.59
N THR A 423 -13.44 -62.65 7.38
CA THR A 423 -13.42 -64.07 7.04
C THR A 423 -14.82 -64.68 7.23
N GLN A 424 -15.45 -65.21 6.18
CA GLN A 424 -16.50 -66.24 6.25
C GLN A 424 -16.59 -66.99 4.91
N ALA A 425 -16.23 -68.28 4.88
CA ALA A 425 -16.99 -69.38 4.26
C ALA A 425 -16.18 -70.70 4.24
N ALA A 426 -16.73 -71.68 4.96
CA ALA A 426 -16.74 -73.14 4.75
C ALA A 426 -15.75 -73.78 3.76
N SER A 427 -14.84 -74.62 4.25
CA SER A 427 -14.95 -76.11 4.26
C SER A 427 -13.72 -76.72 4.91
#